data_AF-A0AAD9UP82-F1
#
_entry.id   AF-A0AAD9UP82-F1
#
_cell.length_a   1.000
_cell.length_b   1.000
_cell.length_c   1.000
_cell.angle_alpha   90.00
_cell.angle_beta   90.00
_cell.angle_gamma   90.00
#
_symmetry.space_group_name_H-M   'P 1'
#
loop_
_entity.id
_entity.type
_entity.pdbx_description
1 polymer ?
#
loop_
_entity_poly.entity_id
_entity_poly.type
_entity_poly.pdbx_seq_one_letter_code
_entity_poly.pdbx_strand_id
1 'polypeptide(L)'
;MWNNSEDDITLWARDISRAIDSSDGPSLAFHLRARNDRLINTMFIGYTEDSIEQLCSNHFSKYNYSFGDAMCHLLTEYLKIYFSLSSGDIQWDQVLKRAFRLLDLWMDIYLNSELRNYHWLVPALHSMCNFINRIGTFADRANMAAGGVHETDDDEGKDKYMKQVLSNVRSKMGRVRGDDTRHSALRGPLINYRYYLGKLHMQKEEYHVAYSRVLDCCSLRPWKNTSDAIIGKVQVSILNLLYSRLMHYYDIVETIKIGDGTYSEILTREGTILCVEQLKYLVYRTLIRKV
;
A
#
# COMPACT_ATOMS: atom_id res chain seq x y z
N MET A 1 -16.55 -16.27 -22.96
CA MET A 1 -15.54 -16.82 -23.89
C MET A 1 -14.75 -15.65 -24.42
N TRP A 2 -13.50 -15.49 -23.99
CA TRP A 2 -12.58 -14.48 -24.52
C TRP A 2 -11.69 -15.19 -25.55
N ASN A 3 -11.88 -14.87 -26.82
CA ASN A 3 -11.00 -15.33 -27.91
C ASN A 3 -9.93 -14.26 -28.16
N ASN A 4 -8.72 -14.73 -28.46
CA ASN A 4 -7.50 -14.04 -28.93
C ASN A 4 -6.56 -13.51 -27.83
N SER A 5 -5.63 -14.39 -27.42
CA SER A 5 -4.61 -14.21 -26.36
C SER A 5 -3.36 -13.42 -26.78
N GLU A 6 -3.32 -12.86 -27.99
CA GLU A 6 -2.21 -12.04 -28.49
C GLU A 6 -2.48 -10.52 -28.37
N ASP A 7 -3.72 -10.10 -28.10
CA ASP A 7 -4.11 -8.68 -28.19
C ASP A 7 -4.01 -7.90 -26.86
N ASP A 8 -4.12 -8.54 -25.69
CA ASP A 8 -4.29 -7.83 -24.42
C ASP A 8 -3.00 -7.18 -23.86
N ILE A 9 -1.86 -7.85 -24.00
CA ILE A 9 -0.55 -7.31 -23.57
C ILE A 9 -0.11 -6.21 -24.53
N THR A 10 -0.27 -6.45 -25.83
CA THR A 10 -0.01 -5.51 -26.92
C THR A 10 -0.85 -4.23 -26.76
N LEU A 11 -2.15 -4.37 -26.50
CA LEU A 11 -3.05 -3.25 -26.22
C LEU A 11 -2.61 -2.47 -24.98
N TRP A 12 -2.29 -3.17 -23.89
CA TRP A 12 -1.80 -2.54 -22.66
C TRP A 12 -0.49 -1.79 -22.88
N ALA A 13 0.47 -2.39 -23.60
CA ALA A 13 1.75 -1.76 -23.90
C ALA A 13 1.56 -0.49 -24.75
N ARG A 14 0.64 -0.53 -25.72
CA ARG A 14 0.27 0.62 -26.54
C ARG A 14 -0.34 1.75 -25.70
N ASP A 15 -1.26 1.43 -24.81
CA ASP A 15 -1.94 2.45 -23.99
C ASP A 15 -0.98 3.05 -22.94
N ILE A 16 -0.08 2.26 -22.37
CA ILE A 16 1.01 2.77 -21.52
C ILE A 16 1.93 3.70 -22.32
N SER A 17 2.32 3.31 -23.53
CA SER A 17 3.18 4.14 -24.39
C SER A 17 2.53 5.50 -24.66
N ARG A 18 1.23 5.49 -25.00
CA ARG A 18 0.45 6.73 -25.20
C ARG A 18 0.44 7.63 -23.96
N ALA A 19 0.26 7.05 -22.78
CA ALA A 19 0.26 7.81 -21.52
C ALA A 19 1.65 8.38 -21.19
N ILE A 20 2.72 7.68 -21.55
CA ILE A 20 4.10 8.17 -21.39
C ILE A 20 4.37 9.33 -22.34
N ASP A 21 4.02 9.18 -23.63
CA ASP A 21 4.22 10.20 -24.66
C ASP A 21 3.47 11.50 -24.33
N SER A 22 2.26 11.39 -23.78
CA SER A 22 1.46 12.55 -23.37
C SER A 22 1.81 13.08 -21.97
N SER A 23 2.73 12.44 -21.23
CA SER A 23 2.99 12.73 -19.82
C SER A 23 1.71 12.70 -18.95
N ASP A 24 0.78 11.80 -19.27
CA ASP A 24 -0.50 11.62 -18.57
C ASP A 24 -0.36 10.64 -17.41
N GLY A 25 0.01 11.19 -16.27
CA GLY A 25 0.16 10.47 -15.01
C GLY A 25 -1.07 9.67 -14.56
N PRO A 26 -2.26 10.28 -14.50
CA PRO A 26 -3.50 9.57 -14.19
C PRO A 26 -3.77 8.37 -15.09
N SER A 27 -3.61 8.51 -16.42
CA SER A 27 -3.82 7.38 -17.35
C SER A 27 -2.77 6.29 -17.14
N LEU A 28 -1.49 6.65 -16.97
CA LEU A 28 -0.45 5.67 -16.65
C LEU A 28 -0.76 4.93 -15.33
N ALA A 29 -1.16 5.66 -14.29
CA ALA A 29 -1.55 5.10 -13.02
C ALA A 29 -2.78 4.19 -13.11
N PHE A 30 -3.73 4.51 -13.99
CA PHE A 30 -4.88 3.66 -14.29
C PHE A 30 -4.45 2.35 -14.95
N HIS A 31 -3.61 2.37 -15.98
CA HIS A 31 -3.15 1.15 -16.64
C HIS A 31 -2.28 0.26 -15.74
N LEU A 32 -1.51 0.86 -14.83
CA LEU A 32 -0.78 0.13 -13.78
C LEU A 32 -1.68 -0.36 -12.63
N ARG A 33 -2.87 0.21 -12.45
CA ARG A 33 -3.83 -0.20 -11.40
C ARG A 33 -4.86 -1.20 -11.90
N ALA A 34 -5.40 -1.02 -13.11
CA ALA A 34 -6.47 -1.83 -13.67
C ALA A 34 -6.08 -3.33 -13.76
N ARG A 35 -4.78 -3.60 -13.86
CA ARG A 35 -4.24 -4.96 -13.79
C ARG A 35 -4.10 -5.48 -12.34
N ASN A 36 -3.93 -4.61 -11.34
CA ASN A 36 -3.83 -4.99 -9.91
C ASN A 36 -5.14 -5.54 -9.35
N ASP A 37 -6.28 -5.18 -9.93
CA ASP A 37 -7.61 -5.54 -9.44
C ASP A 37 -8.09 -6.91 -9.94
N ARG A 38 -7.38 -7.54 -10.90
CA ARG A 38 -7.66 -8.89 -11.43
C ARG A 38 -6.41 -9.76 -11.40
N LEU A 39 -5.87 -9.94 -10.20
CA LEU A 39 -4.54 -10.51 -9.97
C LEU A 39 -4.31 -11.93 -10.51
N ILE A 40 -5.33 -12.66 -10.95
CA ILE A 40 -5.18 -14.02 -11.46
C ILE A 40 -6.27 -14.26 -12.51
N ASN A 41 -5.92 -14.36 -13.79
CA ASN A 41 -6.55 -15.30 -14.74
C ASN A 41 -5.97 -15.19 -16.16
N THR A 42 -5.73 -16.37 -16.74
CA THR A 42 -5.58 -16.75 -18.16
C THR A 42 -4.63 -15.97 -19.09
N MET A 43 -4.16 -14.77 -18.71
CA MET A 43 -3.45 -13.85 -19.60
C MET A 43 -2.05 -14.33 -20.00
N PHE A 44 -1.41 -15.13 -19.15
CA PHE A 44 -0.06 -15.65 -19.40
C PHE A 44 -0.01 -17.12 -19.81
N ILE A 45 -1.17 -17.73 -20.12
CA ILE A 45 -1.18 -19.11 -20.64
C ILE A 45 -0.42 -19.13 -21.96
N GLY A 46 0.69 -19.87 -22.00
CA GLY A 46 1.57 -19.98 -23.18
C GLY A 46 2.71 -18.97 -23.27
N TYR A 47 2.85 -18.05 -22.31
CA TYR A 47 3.98 -17.13 -22.25
C TYR A 47 5.11 -17.69 -21.35
N THR A 48 6.36 -17.45 -21.76
CA THR A 48 7.56 -17.63 -20.94
C THR A 48 8.11 -16.27 -20.50
N GLU A 49 9.00 -16.23 -19.49
CA GLU A 49 9.68 -14.98 -19.13
C GLU A 49 10.41 -14.36 -20.34
N ASP A 50 11.08 -15.17 -21.15
CA ASP A 50 11.81 -14.71 -22.35
C ASP A 50 10.86 -14.10 -23.39
N SER A 51 9.67 -14.69 -23.57
CA SER A 51 8.66 -14.14 -24.49
C SER A 51 8.13 -12.78 -24.03
N ILE A 52 8.02 -12.55 -22.71
CA ILE A 52 7.62 -11.27 -22.14
C ILE A 52 8.72 -10.22 -22.39
N GLU A 53 9.99 -10.58 -22.18
CA GLU A 53 11.13 -9.70 -22.46
C GLU A 53 11.18 -9.30 -23.93
N GLN A 54 11.04 -10.28 -24.83
CA GLN A 54 11.08 -10.03 -26.27
C GLN A 54 9.92 -9.14 -26.73
N LEU A 55 8.71 -9.35 -26.19
CA LEU A 55 7.55 -8.51 -26.47
C LEU A 55 7.78 -7.07 -26.00
N CYS A 56 8.26 -6.88 -24.76
CA CYS A 56 8.53 -5.55 -24.22
C CYS A 56 9.63 -4.83 -25.02
N SER A 57 10.73 -5.52 -25.33
CA SER A 57 11.83 -4.97 -26.13
C SER A 57 11.34 -4.52 -27.51
N ASN A 58 10.57 -5.36 -28.21
CA ASN A 58 10.04 -5.05 -29.54
C ASN A 58 9.04 -3.87 -29.52
N HIS A 59 8.25 -3.73 -28.47
CA HIS A 59 7.27 -2.66 -28.37
C HIS A 59 7.86 -1.35 -27.88
N PHE A 60 8.67 -1.38 -26.83
CA PHE A 60 9.13 -0.18 -26.14
C PHE A 60 10.41 0.42 -26.71
N SER A 61 11.22 -0.35 -27.47
CA SER A 61 12.39 0.16 -28.20
C SER A 61 12.09 1.37 -29.11
N LYS A 62 10.84 1.52 -29.54
CA LYS A 62 10.37 2.63 -30.38
C LYS A 62 10.21 3.96 -29.63
N TYR A 63 10.18 3.95 -28.29
CA TYR A 63 9.88 5.12 -27.44
C TYR A 63 11.11 5.61 -26.66
N ASN A 64 12.31 5.31 -27.13
CA ASN A 64 13.58 5.60 -26.45
C ASN A 64 13.91 7.10 -26.28
N TYR A 65 13.13 8.02 -26.84
CA TYR A 65 13.44 9.45 -26.86
C TYR A 65 13.21 10.19 -25.53
N SER A 66 12.40 9.66 -24.60
CA SER A 66 12.04 10.38 -23.36
C SER A 66 12.50 9.68 -22.07
N PHE A 67 12.39 8.34 -22.01
CA PHE A 67 12.68 7.55 -20.80
C PHE A 67 13.69 6.42 -21.03
N GLY A 68 14.15 6.23 -22.27
CA GLY A 68 15.13 5.21 -22.66
C GLY A 68 14.76 3.78 -22.23
N ASP A 69 15.80 2.94 -22.15
CA ASP A 69 15.69 1.53 -21.76
C ASP A 69 15.15 1.34 -20.34
N ALA A 70 15.22 2.37 -19.49
CA ALA A 70 14.79 2.30 -18.08
C ALA A 70 13.28 1.99 -17.95
N MET A 71 12.44 2.61 -18.78
CA MET A 71 11.00 2.35 -18.75
C MET A 71 10.67 0.97 -19.32
N CYS A 72 11.40 0.53 -20.35
CA CYS A 72 11.26 -0.82 -20.90
C CYS A 72 11.58 -1.87 -19.83
N HIS A 73 12.71 -1.72 -19.14
CA HIS A 73 13.09 -2.60 -18.03
C HIS A 73 12.05 -2.59 -16.90
N LEU A 74 11.52 -1.40 -16.56
CA LEU A 74 10.49 -1.26 -15.53
C LEU A 74 9.21 -2.04 -15.89
N LEU A 75 8.69 -1.86 -17.10
CA LEU A 75 7.46 -2.51 -17.55
C LEU A 75 7.65 -4.01 -17.74
N THR A 76 8.84 -4.44 -18.13
CA THR A 76 9.21 -5.85 -18.21
C THR A 76 9.17 -6.51 -16.83
N GLU A 77 9.84 -5.91 -15.83
CA GLU A 77 9.79 -6.42 -14.45
C GLU A 77 8.36 -6.40 -13.89
N TYR A 78 7.57 -5.38 -14.23
CA TYR A 78 6.17 -5.32 -13.86
C TYR A 78 5.40 -6.53 -14.38
N LEU A 79 5.50 -6.87 -15.67
CA LEU A 79 4.84 -8.04 -16.23
C LEU A 79 5.36 -9.36 -15.66
N LYS A 80 6.66 -9.46 -15.38
CA LYS A 80 7.24 -10.66 -14.75
C LYS A 80 6.69 -10.90 -13.34
N ILE A 81 6.43 -9.85 -12.56
CA ILE A 81 5.76 -9.99 -11.25
C ILE A 81 4.36 -10.60 -11.44
N TYR A 82 3.59 -10.13 -12.43
CA TYR A 82 2.27 -10.70 -12.72
C TYR A 82 2.36 -12.16 -13.17
N PHE A 83 3.33 -12.49 -14.01
CA PHE A 83 3.61 -13.86 -14.42
C PHE A 83 3.87 -14.76 -13.19
N SER A 84 4.74 -14.33 -12.28
CA SER A 84 5.00 -15.07 -11.02
C SER A 84 3.76 -15.21 -10.15
N LEU A 85 2.92 -14.18 -10.06
CA LEU A 85 1.67 -14.22 -9.27
C LEU A 85 0.58 -15.10 -9.90
N SER A 86 0.66 -15.34 -11.22
CA SER A 86 -0.24 -16.25 -11.93
C SER A 86 0.17 -17.72 -11.85
N SER A 87 1.37 -18.01 -11.33
CA SER A 87 1.90 -19.36 -11.19
C SER A 87 1.23 -20.09 -10.01
N GLY A 88 1.03 -21.40 -10.13
CA GLY A 88 0.41 -22.22 -9.07
C GLY A 88 1.27 -22.40 -7.81
N ASP A 89 2.58 -22.17 -7.92
CA ASP A 89 3.55 -22.23 -6.81
C ASP A 89 4.26 -20.87 -6.66
N ILE A 90 3.70 -20.01 -5.81
CA ILE A 90 4.16 -18.61 -5.67
C ILE A 90 5.30 -18.53 -4.65
N GLN A 91 6.51 -18.26 -5.12
CA GLN A 91 7.66 -17.95 -4.27
C GLN A 91 7.65 -16.47 -3.83
N TRP A 92 6.94 -16.17 -2.74
CA TRP A 92 6.71 -14.79 -2.26
C TRP A 92 7.99 -13.97 -2.03
N ASP A 93 9.07 -14.56 -1.51
CA ASP A 93 10.35 -13.85 -1.33
C ASP A 93 10.93 -13.39 -2.69
N GLN A 94 10.78 -14.16 -3.77
CA GLN A 94 11.24 -13.77 -5.11
C GLN A 94 10.33 -12.71 -5.74
N VAL A 95 9.02 -12.86 -5.57
CA VAL A 95 8.03 -11.85 -6.03
C VAL A 95 8.33 -10.50 -5.39
N LEU A 96 8.60 -10.46 -4.07
CA LEU A 96 8.93 -9.22 -3.37
C LEU A 96 10.28 -8.64 -3.79
N LYS A 97 11.31 -9.46 -3.99
CA LYS A 97 12.59 -8.98 -4.55
C LYS A 97 12.40 -8.27 -5.89
N ARG A 98 11.60 -8.85 -6.80
CA ARG A 98 11.24 -8.21 -8.08
C ARG A 98 10.42 -6.94 -7.88
N ALA A 99 9.44 -6.95 -6.96
CA ALA A 99 8.63 -5.79 -6.62
C ALA A 99 9.47 -4.62 -6.07
N PHE A 100 10.51 -4.91 -5.30
CA PHE A 100 11.46 -3.90 -4.80
C PHE A 100 12.37 -3.37 -5.90
N ARG A 101 12.84 -4.25 -6.81
CA ARG A 101 13.58 -3.83 -8.00
C ARG A 101 12.73 -2.91 -8.89
N LEU A 102 11.44 -3.21 -9.05
CA LEU A 102 10.50 -2.35 -9.79
C LEU A 102 10.44 -0.94 -9.19
N LEU A 103 10.35 -0.84 -7.86
CA LEU A 103 10.34 0.45 -7.17
C LEU A 103 11.67 1.19 -7.32
N ASP A 104 12.80 0.48 -7.31
CA ASP A 104 14.12 1.07 -7.58
C ASP A 104 14.20 1.68 -8.97
N LEU A 105 13.83 0.92 -10.00
CA LEU A 105 13.81 1.40 -11.39
C LEU A 105 12.92 2.63 -11.53
N TRP A 106 11.76 2.65 -10.85
CA TRP A 106 10.89 3.82 -10.88
C TRP A 106 11.54 5.04 -10.23
N MET A 107 12.19 4.85 -9.07
CA MET A 107 12.86 5.93 -8.37
C MET A 107 14.03 6.49 -9.20
N ASP A 108 14.72 5.66 -9.97
CA ASP A 108 15.78 6.11 -10.87
C ASP A 108 15.23 7.00 -11.99
N ILE A 109 14.09 6.62 -12.58
CA ILE A 109 13.36 7.44 -13.56
C ILE A 109 12.88 8.75 -12.94
N TYR A 110 12.23 8.68 -11.78
CA TYR A 110 11.67 9.83 -11.08
C TYR A 110 12.73 10.83 -10.63
N LEU A 111 13.91 10.32 -10.24
CA LEU A 111 15.02 11.14 -9.75
C LEU A 111 15.97 11.63 -10.84
N ASN A 112 15.78 11.20 -12.09
CA ASN A 112 16.61 11.63 -13.22
C ASN A 112 16.69 13.16 -13.28
N SER A 113 17.90 13.71 -13.33
CA SER A 113 18.16 15.15 -13.39
C SER A 113 17.73 15.79 -14.71
N GLU A 114 17.62 15.01 -15.78
CA GLU A 114 17.18 15.48 -17.09
C GLU A 114 15.67 15.65 -17.19
N LEU A 115 14.91 15.05 -16.26
CA LEU A 115 13.46 15.10 -16.25
C LEU A 115 12.95 16.45 -15.71
N ARG A 116 12.54 17.33 -16.64
CA ARG A 116 12.09 18.70 -16.32
C ARG A 116 10.76 18.75 -15.56
N ASN A 117 9.84 17.81 -15.81
CA ASN A 117 8.55 17.73 -15.14
C ASN A 117 8.29 16.30 -14.66
N TYR A 118 8.42 16.09 -13.35
CA TYR A 118 8.28 14.78 -12.70
C TYR A 118 6.93 14.60 -12.00
N HIS A 119 6.09 15.63 -11.90
CA HIS A 119 4.84 15.57 -11.12
C HIS A 119 3.84 14.55 -11.68
N TRP A 120 3.83 14.39 -12.99
CA TRP A 120 2.96 13.43 -13.65
C TRP A 120 3.35 11.97 -13.37
N LEU A 121 4.56 11.69 -12.88
CA LEU A 121 4.94 10.34 -12.47
C LEU A 121 4.39 9.95 -11.08
N VAL A 122 3.97 10.93 -10.28
CA VAL A 122 3.51 10.68 -8.89
C VAL A 122 2.29 9.76 -8.80
N PRO A 123 1.23 9.92 -9.63
CA PRO A 123 0.08 9.01 -9.60
C PRO A 123 0.47 7.56 -9.86
N ALA A 124 1.37 7.33 -10.81
CA ALA A 124 1.85 5.99 -11.15
C ALA A 124 2.69 5.39 -10.01
N LEU A 125 3.57 6.19 -9.37
CA LEU A 125 4.29 5.81 -8.15
C LEU A 125 3.34 5.36 -7.04
N HIS A 126 2.27 6.12 -6.81
CA HIS A 126 1.24 5.74 -5.84
C HIS A 126 0.56 4.40 -6.20
N SER A 127 0.25 4.17 -7.48
CA SER A 127 -0.28 2.87 -7.95
C SER A 127 0.69 1.71 -7.69
N MET A 128 2.00 1.88 -7.93
CA MET A 128 2.99 0.84 -7.64
C MET A 128 3.17 0.60 -6.14
N CYS A 129 3.23 1.64 -5.30
CA CYS A 129 3.29 1.43 -3.86
C CYS A 129 2.08 0.63 -3.36
N ASN A 130 0.89 0.90 -3.88
CA ASN A 130 -0.31 0.13 -3.53
C ASN A 130 -0.25 -1.31 -4.06
N PHE A 131 0.31 -1.54 -5.24
CA PHE A 131 0.56 -2.88 -5.77
C PHE A 131 1.47 -3.68 -4.85
N ILE A 132 2.63 -3.13 -4.49
CA ILE A 132 3.63 -3.78 -3.63
C ILE A 132 3.03 -4.05 -2.23
N ASN A 133 2.26 -3.11 -1.67
CA ASN A 133 1.53 -3.31 -0.41
C ASN A 133 0.52 -4.47 -0.50
N ARG A 134 -0.18 -4.61 -1.62
CA ARG A 134 -1.09 -5.75 -1.84
C ARG A 134 -0.33 -7.07 -1.90
N ILE A 135 0.79 -7.13 -2.63
CA ILE A 135 1.66 -8.31 -2.66
C ILE A 135 2.07 -8.72 -1.24
N GLY A 136 2.56 -7.78 -0.43
CA GLY A 136 2.93 -8.06 0.97
C GLY A 136 1.76 -8.62 1.78
N THR A 137 0.57 -8.03 1.63
CA THR A 137 -0.65 -8.50 2.32
C THR A 137 -1.05 -9.92 1.90
N PHE A 138 -0.99 -10.23 0.61
CA PHE A 138 -1.29 -11.57 0.11
C PHE A 138 -0.25 -12.60 0.57
N ALA A 139 1.03 -12.22 0.56
CA ALA A 139 2.12 -13.07 1.04
C ALA A 139 1.95 -13.42 2.52
N ASP A 140 1.65 -12.43 3.38
CA ASP A 140 1.42 -12.68 4.80
C ASP A 140 0.20 -13.57 5.04
N ARG A 141 -0.91 -13.37 4.30
CA ARG A 141 -2.09 -14.23 4.38
C ARG A 141 -1.80 -15.67 3.93
N ALA A 142 -1.05 -15.84 2.84
CA ALA A 142 -0.66 -17.16 2.35
C ALA A 142 0.26 -17.87 3.36
N ASN A 143 1.18 -17.14 3.99
CA ASN A 143 2.07 -17.65 5.03
C ASN A 143 1.30 -18.12 6.27
N MET A 144 0.29 -17.34 6.70
CA MET A 144 -0.60 -17.73 7.81
C MET A 144 -1.47 -18.94 7.46
N ALA A 145 -1.87 -19.11 6.20
CA ALA A 145 -2.65 -20.27 5.76
C ALA A 145 -1.80 -21.56 5.64
N ALA A 146 -0.53 -21.43 5.29
CA ALA A 146 0.42 -22.55 5.16
C ALA A 146 1.00 -22.98 6.52
N GLY A 147 1.25 -22.04 7.42
CA GLY A 147 1.61 -22.30 8.80
C GLY A 147 0.37 -22.60 9.62
N GLY A 148 -0.10 -23.84 9.59
CA GLY A 148 -1.20 -24.29 10.46
C GLY A 148 -0.95 -23.87 11.90
N VAL A 149 -1.99 -23.34 12.57
CA VAL A 149 -2.02 -22.76 13.93
C VAL A 149 -0.97 -23.41 14.84
N HIS A 150 0.24 -22.86 14.84
CA HIS A 150 1.25 -23.18 15.83
C HIS A 150 1.32 -21.99 16.75
N GLU A 151 0.75 -22.17 17.94
CA GLU A 151 0.84 -21.29 19.10
C GLU A 151 2.29 -21.28 19.64
N THR A 152 3.25 -20.98 18.78
CA THR A 152 4.56 -20.52 19.22
C THR A 152 4.50 -19.01 19.19
N ASP A 153 4.70 -18.41 20.36
CA ASP A 153 4.68 -16.98 20.72
C ASP A 153 5.72 -16.13 19.95
N ASP A 154 6.11 -16.56 18.75
CA ASP A 154 7.20 -16.01 17.97
C ASP A 154 6.68 -14.92 17.01
N ASP A 155 6.52 -13.73 17.59
CA ASP A 155 6.06 -12.49 16.93
C ASP A 155 6.98 -12.03 15.77
N GLU A 156 8.12 -12.70 15.58
CA GLU A 156 9.06 -12.48 14.46
C GLU A 156 8.44 -12.84 13.10
N GLY A 157 7.64 -13.92 13.04
CA GLY A 157 7.05 -14.42 11.78
C GLY A 157 5.79 -13.66 11.32
N LYS A 158 5.11 -12.96 12.22
CA LYS A 158 3.88 -12.23 11.93
C LYS A 158 4.17 -11.00 11.08
N ASP A 159 3.40 -10.83 10.00
CA ASP A 159 3.54 -9.72 9.05
C ASP A 159 4.97 -9.60 8.45
N LYS A 160 5.72 -10.71 8.33
CA LYS A 160 7.09 -10.76 7.78
C LYS A 160 7.19 -9.96 6.49
N TYR A 161 6.28 -10.20 5.56
CA TYR A 161 6.35 -9.64 4.21
C TYR A 161 5.92 -8.17 4.20
N MET A 162 4.88 -7.79 4.93
CA MET A 162 4.49 -6.38 5.07
C MET A 162 5.60 -5.55 5.74
N LYS A 163 6.28 -6.09 6.76
CA LYS A 163 7.46 -5.43 7.37
C LYS A 163 8.54 -5.16 6.33
N GLN A 164 8.85 -6.12 5.45
CA GLN A 164 9.80 -5.94 4.35
C GLN A 164 9.34 -4.85 3.37
N VAL A 165 8.05 -4.87 2.96
CA VAL A 165 7.48 -3.87 2.05
C VAL A 165 7.62 -2.46 2.63
N LEU A 166 7.20 -2.26 3.87
CA LEU A 166 7.29 -0.96 4.52
C LEU A 166 8.74 -0.49 4.68
N SER A 167 9.65 -1.38 5.09
CA SER A 167 11.08 -1.06 5.17
C SER A 167 11.64 -0.60 3.83
N ASN A 168 11.30 -1.31 2.75
CA ASN A 168 11.77 -0.99 1.42
C ASN A 168 11.18 0.34 0.92
N VAL A 169 9.86 0.51 0.97
CA VAL A 169 9.18 1.76 0.56
C VAL A 169 9.77 2.96 1.31
N ARG A 170 9.98 2.85 2.63
CA ARG A 170 10.63 3.90 3.42
C ARG A 170 12.02 4.26 2.89
N SER A 171 12.85 3.24 2.66
CA SER A 171 14.22 3.39 2.17
C SER A 171 14.22 4.10 0.81
N LYS A 172 13.35 3.67 -0.12
CA LYS A 172 13.27 4.25 -1.47
C LYS A 172 12.76 5.68 -1.47
N MET A 173 11.69 5.97 -0.72
CA MET A 173 11.16 7.34 -0.59
C MET A 173 12.17 8.26 0.14
N GLY A 174 13.02 7.71 0.99
CA GLY A 174 14.11 8.42 1.65
C GLY A 174 15.16 9.00 0.69
N ARG A 175 15.26 8.48 -0.54
CA ARG A 175 16.17 9.00 -1.59
C ARG A 175 15.83 10.42 -2.03
N VAL A 176 14.63 10.90 -1.72
CA VAL A 176 14.12 12.24 -2.10
C VAL A 176 14.37 13.28 -1.00
N ARG A 177 14.98 12.88 0.12
CA ARG A 177 15.32 13.82 1.21
C ARG A 177 16.31 14.87 0.71
N GLY A 178 16.02 16.14 1.01
CA GLY A 178 16.84 17.28 0.59
C GLY A 178 16.41 17.91 -0.75
N ASP A 179 15.50 17.28 -1.50
CA ASP A 179 14.82 17.91 -2.63
C ASP A 179 13.38 18.25 -2.22
N ASP A 180 13.19 19.45 -1.67
CA ASP A 180 11.88 19.89 -1.14
C ASP A 180 10.78 19.88 -2.21
N THR A 181 11.15 20.09 -3.48
CA THR A 181 10.21 20.12 -4.60
C THR A 181 9.65 18.72 -4.87
N ARG A 182 10.51 17.70 -4.99
CA ARG A 182 10.12 16.30 -5.18
C ARG A 182 9.53 15.69 -3.91
N HIS A 183 10.05 16.04 -2.74
CA HIS A 183 9.54 15.56 -1.46
C HIS A 183 8.09 16.00 -1.22
N SER A 184 7.73 17.23 -1.61
CA SER A 184 6.35 17.71 -1.54
C SER A 184 5.39 16.96 -2.47
N ALA A 185 5.88 16.47 -3.62
CA ALA A 185 5.10 15.73 -4.59
C ALA A 185 4.79 14.29 -4.11
N LEU A 186 5.63 13.70 -3.27
CA LEU A 186 5.46 12.36 -2.70
C LEU A 186 4.48 12.26 -1.53
N ARG A 187 3.72 13.32 -1.21
CA ARG A 187 2.76 13.34 -0.10
C ARG A 187 1.80 12.15 -0.13
N GLY A 188 1.23 11.81 -1.28
CA GLY A 188 0.30 10.68 -1.42
C GLY A 188 0.90 9.31 -1.02
N PRO A 189 1.98 8.85 -1.69
CA PRO A 189 2.69 7.63 -1.31
C PRO A 189 3.14 7.60 0.16
N LEU A 190 3.65 8.72 0.69
CA LEU A 190 4.09 8.83 2.08
C LEU A 190 2.94 8.70 3.08
N ILE A 191 1.75 9.23 2.76
CA ILE A 191 0.54 9.07 3.59
C ILE A 191 0.18 7.58 3.69
N ASN A 192 0.15 6.85 2.57
CA ASN A 192 -0.18 5.42 2.60
C ASN A 192 0.84 4.63 3.40
N TYR A 193 2.13 4.87 3.16
CA TYR A 193 3.20 4.24 3.93
C TYR A 193 3.02 4.44 5.45
N ARG A 194 2.82 5.69 5.88
CA ARG A 194 2.61 6.05 7.29
C ARG A 194 1.33 5.44 7.86
N TYR A 195 0.25 5.37 7.07
CA TYR A 195 -1.00 4.73 7.46
C TYR A 195 -0.84 3.23 7.69
N TYR A 196 -0.22 2.50 6.77
CA TYR A 196 0.01 1.06 6.90
C TYR A 196 0.99 0.73 8.03
N LEU A 197 2.05 1.53 8.19
CA LEU A 197 2.96 1.39 9.33
C LEU A 197 2.23 1.62 10.66
N GLY A 198 1.33 2.61 10.70
CA GLY A 198 0.42 2.83 11.83
C GLY A 198 -0.37 1.57 12.17
N LYS A 199 -1.01 0.95 11.17
CA LYS A 199 -1.77 -0.30 11.33
C LYS A 199 -0.92 -1.46 11.88
N LEU A 200 0.29 -1.67 11.36
CA LEU A 200 1.18 -2.71 11.89
C LEU A 200 1.51 -2.48 13.37
N HIS A 201 1.83 -1.23 13.76
CA HIS A 201 2.10 -0.92 15.16
C HIS A 201 0.85 -1.13 16.04
N MET A 202 -0.37 -0.91 15.51
CA MET A 202 -1.60 -1.24 16.25
C MET A 202 -1.75 -2.74 16.46
N GLN A 203 -1.43 -3.57 15.46
CA GLN A 203 -1.49 -5.03 15.56
C GLN A 203 -0.48 -5.62 16.55
N LYS A 204 0.58 -4.88 16.87
CA LYS A 204 1.59 -5.20 17.89
C LYS A 204 1.34 -4.55 19.25
N GLU A 205 0.20 -3.89 19.42
CA GLU A 205 -0.13 -3.12 20.63
C GLU A 205 0.85 -1.95 20.93
N GLU A 206 1.67 -1.56 19.96
CA GLU A 206 2.60 -0.41 20.02
C GLU A 206 1.89 0.91 19.71
N TYR A 207 0.81 1.15 20.43
CA TYR A 207 -0.18 2.17 20.09
C TYR A 207 0.34 3.61 20.06
N HIS A 208 1.36 3.94 20.85
CA HIS A 208 1.99 5.27 20.84
C HIS A 208 2.72 5.54 19.51
N VAL A 209 3.42 4.52 19.00
CA VAL A 209 4.14 4.62 17.73
C VAL A 209 3.13 4.65 16.59
N ALA A 210 2.12 3.77 16.62
CA ALA A 210 1.00 3.80 15.68
C ALA A 210 0.36 5.20 15.57
N TYR A 211 0.05 5.78 16.73
CA TYR A 211 -0.56 7.09 16.84
C TYR A 211 0.28 8.20 16.18
N SER A 212 1.58 8.25 16.49
CA SER A 212 2.50 9.23 15.88
C SER A 212 2.52 9.10 14.35
N ARG A 213 2.52 7.87 13.82
CA ARG A 213 2.52 7.62 12.37
C ARG A 213 1.23 8.01 11.67
N VAL A 214 0.08 7.79 12.31
CA VAL A 214 -1.22 8.14 11.72
C VAL A 214 -1.49 9.65 11.85
N LEU A 215 -1.04 10.30 12.92
CA LEU A 215 -1.11 11.76 13.05
C LEU A 215 -0.25 12.46 11.99
N ASP A 216 0.93 11.91 11.73
CA ASP A 216 1.82 12.28 10.63
C ASP A 216 1.17 12.17 9.23
N CYS A 217 0.09 11.38 9.07
CA CYS A 217 -0.72 11.37 7.85
C CYS A 217 -1.73 12.53 7.82
N CYS A 218 -2.31 12.85 8.98
CA CYS A 218 -3.36 13.86 9.12
C CYS A 218 -2.84 15.28 8.88
N SER A 219 -1.54 15.53 9.15
CA SER A 219 -0.86 16.78 8.79
C SER A 219 -0.64 16.94 7.28
N LEU A 220 -0.81 15.88 6.49
CA LEU A 220 -0.54 15.86 5.04
C LEU A 220 -1.81 15.79 4.16
N ARG A 221 -3.01 15.50 4.71
CA ARG A 221 -4.29 15.39 3.96
C ARG A 221 -5.53 15.72 4.81
N PRO A 222 -6.66 16.17 4.21
CA PRO A 222 -7.94 16.24 4.91
C PRO A 222 -8.60 14.86 5.09
N TRP A 223 -8.70 14.43 6.34
CA TRP A 223 -9.56 13.46 7.09
C TRP A 223 -10.38 12.32 6.44
N LYS A 224 -10.61 12.21 5.13
CA LYS A 224 -11.68 11.30 4.61
C LYS A 224 -11.35 9.80 4.62
N ASN A 225 -10.07 9.40 4.63
CA ASN A 225 -9.64 7.99 4.54
C ASN A 225 -8.72 7.53 5.70
N THR A 226 -8.44 8.42 6.67
CA THR A 226 -7.47 8.19 7.76
C THR A 226 -8.15 7.90 9.11
N SER A 227 -9.47 8.01 9.15
CA SER A 227 -10.33 7.87 10.33
C SER A 227 -10.21 6.52 11.02
N ASP A 228 -10.12 5.44 10.23
CA ASP A 228 -10.29 4.08 10.73
C ASP A 228 -9.04 3.53 11.44
N ALA A 229 -7.95 4.31 11.56
CA ALA A 229 -6.68 3.83 12.13
C ALA A 229 -6.20 4.59 13.38
N ILE A 230 -7.01 5.46 13.98
CA ILE A 230 -6.53 6.41 15.02
C ILE A 230 -6.68 5.89 16.47
N ILE A 231 -7.18 4.67 16.70
CA ILE A 231 -7.69 4.28 18.03
C ILE A 231 -6.67 3.49 18.87
N GLY A 232 -5.41 3.94 18.90
CA GLY A 232 -4.38 3.25 19.68
C GLY A 232 -4.19 3.76 21.10
N LYS A 233 -4.12 5.08 21.30
CA LYS A 233 -3.95 5.69 22.61
C LYS A 233 -4.71 6.99 22.58
N VAL A 234 -5.99 6.90 22.85
CA VAL A 234 -6.87 8.03 22.69
C VAL A 234 -6.75 8.93 23.91
N GLN A 235 -5.97 10.01 23.79
CA GLN A 235 -6.28 11.22 24.55
C GLN A 235 -7.66 11.69 24.09
N VAL A 236 -8.59 11.85 25.04
CA VAL A 236 -9.98 12.32 24.86
C VAL A 236 -10.07 13.58 23.97
N SER A 237 -8.98 14.37 23.91
CA SER A 237 -8.80 15.54 23.05
C SER A 237 -8.98 15.28 21.54
N ILE A 238 -8.70 14.08 21.04
CA ILE A 238 -8.77 13.75 19.60
C ILE A 238 -10.12 13.16 19.21
N LEU A 239 -10.79 12.50 20.15
CA LEU A 239 -12.19 12.15 20.02
C LEU A 239 -13.06 13.39 19.84
N ASN A 240 -12.70 14.51 20.49
CA ASN A 240 -13.33 15.81 20.25
C ASN A 240 -13.03 16.40 18.84
N LEU A 241 -11.98 15.95 18.14
CA LEU A 241 -11.70 16.33 16.74
C LEU A 241 -12.49 15.45 15.75
N LEU A 242 -12.61 14.14 16.04
CA LEU A 242 -13.44 13.18 15.30
C LEU A 242 -14.96 13.47 15.45
N TYR A 243 -15.34 14.12 16.57
CA TYR A 243 -16.67 14.61 16.94
C TYR A 243 -17.41 15.35 15.83
N SER A 244 -16.69 16.05 14.94
CA SER A 244 -17.30 16.88 13.90
C SER A 244 -17.69 16.14 12.61
N ARG A 245 -17.23 14.89 12.40
CA ARG A 245 -17.37 14.21 11.09
C ARG A 245 -17.71 12.72 11.12
N LEU A 246 -17.57 12.04 12.25
CA LEU A 246 -17.80 10.59 12.35
C LEU A 246 -18.73 10.28 13.53
N MET A 247 -20.04 10.43 13.28
CA MET A 247 -21.10 10.30 14.29
C MET A 247 -21.09 8.92 14.99
N HIS A 248 -20.64 7.85 14.32
CA HIS A 248 -20.57 6.52 14.93
C HIS A 248 -19.49 6.39 16.02
N TYR A 249 -18.46 7.26 16.01
CA TYR A 249 -17.48 7.27 17.10
C TYR A 249 -17.97 8.04 18.34
N TYR A 250 -19.03 8.85 18.21
CA TYR A 250 -19.61 9.62 19.33
C TYR A 250 -20.00 8.71 20.49
N ASP A 251 -20.72 7.64 20.19
CA ASP A 251 -21.17 6.67 21.20
C ASP A 251 -19.99 6.01 21.91
N ILE A 252 -18.90 5.72 21.18
CA ILE A 252 -17.65 5.19 21.76
C ILE A 252 -17.00 6.19 22.71
N VAL A 253 -16.93 7.48 22.33
CA VAL A 253 -16.35 8.55 23.18
C VAL A 253 -17.16 8.73 24.46
N GLU A 254 -18.47 8.81 24.31
CA GLU A 254 -19.39 9.06 25.41
C GLU A 254 -19.37 7.89 26.38
N THR A 255 -19.39 6.66 25.87
CA THR A 255 -19.21 5.43 26.66
C THR A 255 -17.94 5.49 27.53
N ILE A 256 -16.79 5.86 26.94
CA ILE A 256 -15.52 5.96 27.68
C ILE A 256 -15.58 7.06 28.73
N LYS A 257 -16.15 8.23 28.40
CA LYS A 257 -16.29 9.36 29.34
C LYS A 257 -17.22 9.02 30.50
N ILE A 258 -18.30 8.29 30.25
CA ILE A 258 -19.28 7.89 31.27
C ILE A 258 -18.73 6.74 32.11
N GLY A 259 -17.98 5.82 31.51
CA GLY A 259 -17.48 4.61 32.15
C GLY A 259 -18.49 3.46 32.11
N ASP A 260 -19.38 3.43 31.12
CA ASP A 260 -20.44 2.42 31.04
C ASP A 260 -20.00 1.17 30.26
N GLY A 261 -19.93 0.03 30.93
CA GLY A 261 -19.51 -1.25 30.35
C GLY A 261 -20.55 -1.93 29.45
N THR A 262 -21.81 -1.48 29.43
CA THR A 262 -22.89 -2.10 28.63
C THR A 262 -22.71 -1.95 27.12
N TYR A 263 -21.84 -1.05 26.67
CA TYR A 263 -21.59 -0.74 25.26
C TYR A 263 -20.49 -1.58 24.59
N SER A 264 -20.10 -2.71 25.21
CA SER A 264 -19.19 -3.70 24.63
C SER A 264 -19.56 -4.09 23.19
N GLU A 265 -20.85 -4.23 22.89
CA GLU A 265 -21.34 -4.52 21.54
C GLU A 265 -21.12 -3.36 20.56
N ILE A 266 -21.31 -2.11 20.99
CA ILE A 266 -21.04 -0.92 20.15
C ILE A 266 -19.54 -0.77 19.89
N LEU A 267 -18.69 -1.01 20.91
CA LEU A 267 -17.24 -1.02 20.73
C LEU A 267 -16.81 -2.09 19.73
N THR A 268 -17.46 -3.26 19.72
CA THR A 268 -17.16 -4.36 18.80
C THR A 268 -17.71 -4.11 17.39
N ARG A 269 -18.86 -3.43 17.27
CA ARG A 269 -19.54 -3.13 16.01
C ARG A 269 -18.93 -1.92 15.28
N GLU A 270 -18.61 -0.86 16.01
CA GLU A 270 -18.18 0.44 15.47
C GLU A 270 -16.68 0.71 15.70
N GLY A 271 -16.05 0.04 16.67
CA GLY A 271 -14.61 0.13 16.89
C GLY A 271 -13.85 -0.70 15.87
N THR A 272 -12.64 -0.26 15.49
CA THR A 272 -11.72 -1.18 14.83
C THR A 272 -11.44 -2.35 15.78
N ILE A 273 -11.69 -3.58 15.32
CA ILE A 273 -11.49 -4.84 16.07
C ILE A 273 -10.13 -4.90 16.79
N LEU A 274 -9.11 -4.23 16.23
CA LEU A 274 -7.76 -4.11 16.75
C LEU A 274 -7.63 -3.28 18.05
N CYS A 275 -8.66 -2.55 18.48
CA CYS A 275 -8.58 -1.61 19.60
C CYS A 275 -9.67 -1.81 20.65
N VAL A 276 -10.58 -2.75 20.43
CA VAL A 276 -11.77 -2.97 21.26
C VAL A 276 -11.40 -3.26 22.71
N GLU A 277 -10.39 -4.11 22.94
CA GLU A 277 -9.93 -4.45 24.30
C GLU A 277 -9.30 -3.26 25.04
N GLN A 278 -8.55 -2.40 24.33
CA GLN A 278 -8.01 -1.17 24.91
C GLN A 278 -9.11 -0.15 25.23
N LEU A 279 -10.15 -0.07 24.38
CA LEU A 279 -11.31 0.77 24.65
C LEU A 279 -12.07 0.29 25.89
N LYS A 280 -12.30 -1.03 26.02
CA LYS A 280 -12.88 -1.64 27.22
C LYS A 280 -12.06 -1.30 28.47
N TYR A 281 -10.72 -1.43 28.41
CA TYR A 281 -9.85 -1.03 29.52
C TYR A 281 -10.03 0.44 29.92
N LEU A 282 -10.11 1.36 28.95
CA LEU A 282 -10.34 2.78 29.22
C LEU A 282 -11.71 3.07 29.87
N VAL A 283 -12.76 2.36 29.44
CA VAL A 283 -14.09 2.43 30.06
C VAL A 283 -14.00 2.00 31.53
N TYR A 284 -13.44 0.82 31.81
CA TYR A 284 -13.31 0.29 33.18
C TYR A 284 -12.43 1.18 34.07
N ARG A 285 -11.32 1.69 33.55
CA ARG A 285 -10.47 2.64 34.28
C ARG A 285 -11.23 3.92 34.65
N THR A 286 -12.09 4.41 33.76
CA THR A 286 -12.89 5.61 34.01
C THR A 286 -13.99 5.34 35.03
N LEU A 287 -14.63 4.17 34.97
CA LEU A 287 -15.58 3.72 35.98
C LEU A 287 -14.94 3.64 37.37
N ILE A 288 -13.80 2.96 37.48
CA ILE A 288 -13.05 2.82 38.75
C ILE A 288 -12.62 4.16 39.33
N ARG A 289 -12.34 5.17 38.49
CA ARG A 289 -11.99 6.52 38.96
C ARG A 289 -13.17 7.33 39.50
N LYS A 290 -14.40 6.96 39.16
CA LYS A 290 -15.62 7.68 39.54
C LYS A 290 -16.28 7.09 40.80
N VAL A 291 -16.04 5.82 41.07
CA VAL A 291 -16.41 5.11 42.31
C VAL A 291 -15.42 5.50 43.41
#